data_AF-A0AAF0EU24-F1
#
_entry.id   AF-A0AAF0EU24-F1
#
_cell.length_a   1.000
_cell.length_b   1.000
_cell.length_c   1.000
_cell.angle_alpha   90.00
_cell.angle_beta   90.00
_cell.angle_gamma   90.00
#
_symmetry.space_group_name_H-M   'P 1'
#
loop_
_entity.id
_entity.type
_entity.pdbx_description
1 polymer ?
#
loop_
_entity_poly.entity_id
_entity_poly.type
_entity_poly.pdbx_seq_one_letter_code
_entity_poly.pdbx_strand_id
1 'polypeptide(L)'
;MRPRCVRCGAPTVIQVREAAYCEACYGRVFSEKLRTGLDAVRGAIILRSAAEASSSTSAPDGSDQPSSSTTAPPLPPPPIAVALSGGSASAVLLHAVTSFFRAGSQPVSMHVLFVDDSDASIEGTQRSSAAAHVEELARSLAPDAIFHRIPVSRVFHGGGAVSCSGTNVSRAAPHTWENNEAAQRAFDAAYPADTPRLSAADARTRAQDLLRVYTQRALLDTAAELGCIALLYGDTGTRAAAHLLADVARGAGFQLPASAATARRSRGIYIAYPLRSHLAQEIDHYAATHKIAAVDVPALVPRAHVDTQDHTYESLADKTSIECLAIFARTGEKLVSAEAPDTLSVPEKLPRIGTRGVALVNAACSVPCWDSAPTCALCLLPRQGGAHDVPLGMQGAPHSAASASASAPADAPADAPADAHANAPTDISSRLCYSCRRMLTLPEGVGEQYMPVPLSVVDETPDVTAALRHISIADAPVSVSDAPDTHTCGNHQKPAASHGASEAHARVALTRDEMHDRVAEFLL
;
A
#
# COMPACT_ATOMS: atom_id res chain seq x y z
N MET A 1 43.65 -7.00 -3.58
CA MET A 1 43.66 -5.65 -2.97
C MET A 1 42.42 -5.52 -2.10
N ARG A 2 42.50 -5.03 -0.86
CA ARG A 2 41.29 -4.73 -0.08
C ARG A 2 40.54 -3.59 -0.77
N PRO A 3 39.20 -3.68 -0.93
CA PRO A 3 38.43 -2.60 -1.52
C PRO A 3 38.63 -1.30 -0.73
N ARG A 4 38.72 -0.17 -1.45
CA ARG A 4 38.83 1.17 -0.89
C ARG A 4 37.53 1.93 -1.13
N CYS A 5 37.20 2.86 -0.23
CA CYS A 5 35.98 3.66 -0.33
C CYS A 5 35.98 4.45 -1.64
N VAL A 6 34.93 4.32 -2.45
CA VAL A 6 34.84 4.99 -3.76
C VAL A 6 34.80 6.52 -3.62
N ARG A 7 34.29 7.05 -2.49
CA ARG A 7 34.22 8.52 -2.25
C ARG A 7 35.50 9.12 -1.67
N CYS A 8 36.23 8.42 -0.81
CA CYS A 8 37.36 9.01 -0.05
C CYS A 8 38.63 8.16 0.04
N GLY A 9 38.65 6.94 -0.51
CA GLY A 9 39.82 6.05 -0.49
C GLY A 9 40.12 5.35 0.85
N ALA A 10 39.38 5.67 1.92
CA ALA A 10 39.53 5.05 3.23
C ALA A 10 39.18 3.54 3.23
N PRO A 11 39.57 2.79 4.28
CA PRO A 11 39.14 1.39 4.44
C PRO A 11 37.61 1.26 4.43
N THR A 12 37.12 0.24 3.72
CA THR A 12 35.68 0.01 3.53
C THR A 12 35.10 -0.85 4.64
N VAL A 13 33.87 -0.56 5.02
CA VAL A 13 33.10 -1.33 6.02
C VAL A 13 31.88 -2.02 5.41
N ILE A 14 31.40 -1.53 4.26
CA ILE A 14 30.24 -2.07 3.56
C ILE A 14 30.48 -2.04 2.05
N GLN A 15 30.03 -3.08 1.37
CA GLN A 15 29.92 -3.14 -0.08
C GLN A 15 28.44 -3.17 -0.47
N VAL A 16 28.02 -2.20 -1.28
CA VAL A 16 26.65 -2.10 -1.79
C VAL A 16 26.72 -2.23 -3.30
N ARG A 17 26.26 -3.37 -3.81
CA ARG A 17 26.38 -3.73 -5.23
C ARG A 17 27.86 -3.71 -5.65
N GLU A 18 28.20 -2.87 -6.62
CA GLU A 18 29.56 -2.72 -7.17
C GLU A 18 30.41 -1.68 -6.43
N ALA A 19 29.83 -0.92 -5.50
CA ALA A 19 30.52 0.17 -4.81
C ALA A 19 30.81 -0.16 -3.34
N ALA A 20 32.03 0.12 -2.90
CA ALA A 20 32.44 -0.05 -1.51
C ALA A 20 32.59 1.30 -0.81
N TYR A 21 32.15 1.38 0.44
CA TYR A 21 32.10 2.62 1.22
C TYR A 21 32.71 2.45 2.61
N CYS A 22 33.33 3.51 3.13
CA CYS A 22 33.58 3.63 4.57
C CYS A 22 32.31 4.10 5.30
N GLU A 23 32.26 3.93 6.61
CA GLU A 23 31.10 4.19 7.45
C GLU A 23 30.54 5.61 7.27
N ALA A 24 31.39 6.64 7.39
CA ALA A 24 30.98 8.04 7.25
C ALA A 24 30.51 8.42 5.83
N CYS A 25 31.05 7.79 4.79
CA CYS A 25 30.60 8.03 3.42
C CYS A 25 29.27 7.32 3.16
N TYR A 26 29.12 6.11 3.68
CA TYR A 26 27.90 5.34 3.53
C TYR A 26 26.73 5.97 4.30
N GLY A 27 26.94 6.46 5.53
CA GLY A 27 25.89 7.16 6.28
C GLY A 27 25.30 8.37 5.52
N ARG A 28 26.13 9.08 4.74
CA ARG A 28 25.67 10.15 3.83
C ARG A 28 24.85 9.60 2.67
N VAL A 29 25.32 8.55 2.00
CA VAL A 29 24.57 7.86 0.91
C VAL A 29 23.22 7.35 1.42
N PHE A 30 23.20 6.72 2.60
CA PHE A 30 21.97 6.23 3.24
C PHE A 30 20.97 7.37 3.46
N SER A 31 21.45 8.49 4.01
CA SER A 31 20.62 9.68 4.28
C SER A 31 20.14 10.38 3.00
N GLU A 32 20.96 10.39 1.95
CA GLU A 32 20.58 10.90 0.62
C GLU A 32 19.43 10.06 0.04
N LYS A 33 19.57 8.73 0.04
CA LYS A 33 18.51 7.80 -0.40
C LYS A 33 17.21 7.96 0.40
N LEU A 34 17.32 8.02 1.72
CA LEU A 34 16.17 8.20 2.61
C LEU A 34 15.45 9.52 2.35
N ARG A 35 16.21 10.61 2.14
CA ARG A 35 15.63 11.92 1.84
C ARG A 35 14.76 11.87 0.58
N THR A 36 15.26 11.25 -0.49
CA THR A 36 14.49 11.07 -1.73
C THR A 36 13.20 10.29 -1.47
N GLY A 37 13.26 9.24 -0.65
CA GLY A 37 12.07 8.47 -0.25
C GLY A 37 11.04 9.24 0.59
N LEU A 38 11.42 10.39 1.16
CA LEU A 38 10.56 11.25 1.97
C LEU A 38 10.07 12.51 1.23
N ASP A 39 10.56 12.80 0.03
CA ASP A 39 10.29 14.09 -0.62
C ASP A 39 8.80 14.32 -0.91
N ALA A 40 8.06 13.28 -1.30
CA ALA A 40 6.60 13.35 -1.46
C ALA A 40 5.88 13.68 -0.13
N VAL A 41 6.30 13.07 0.98
CA VAL A 41 5.73 13.33 2.31
C VAL A 41 6.03 14.76 2.74
N ARG A 42 7.25 15.24 2.50
CA ARG A 42 7.67 16.62 2.80
C ARG A 42 6.88 17.63 1.97
N GLY A 43 6.61 17.32 0.70
CA GLY A 43 5.73 18.13 -0.14
C GLY A 43 4.31 18.18 0.40
N ALA A 44 3.77 17.05 0.85
CA ALA A 44 2.45 16.97 1.46
C ALA A 44 2.35 17.78 2.77
N ILE A 45 3.39 17.74 3.61
CA ILE A 45 3.51 18.60 4.81
C ILE A 45 3.39 20.08 4.40
N ILE A 46 4.19 20.50 3.42
CA ILE A 46 4.23 21.88 2.94
C ILE A 46 2.87 22.32 2.39
N LEU A 47 2.24 21.47 1.56
CA LEU A 47 0.92 21.73 0.98
C LEU A 47 -0.13 21.96 2.07
N ARG A 48 -0.18 21.10 3.08
CA ARG A 48 -1.14 21.20 4.18
C ARG A 48 -0.91 22.48 5.00
N SER A 49 0.33 22.73 5.41
CA SER A 49 0.65 23.95 6.17
C SER A 49 0.36 25.23 5.39
N ALA A 50 0.55 25.24 4.07
CA ALA A 50 0.21 26.37 3.21
C ALA A 50 -1.31 26.58 3.07
N ALA A 51 -2.08 25.49 2.97
CA ALA A 51 -3.54 25.54 2.91
C ALA A 51 -4.13 26.08 4.23
N GLU A 52 -3.64 25.57 5.36
CA GLU A 52 -4.04 26.02 6.70
C GLU A 52 -3.72 27.51 6.93
N ALA A 53 -2.53 27.98 6.52
CA ALA A 53 -2.16 29.40 6.59
C ALA A 53 -3.04 30.32 5.72
N SER A 54 -3.59 29.80 4.61
CA SER A 54 -4.47 30.58 3.72
C SER A 54 -5.88 30.72 4.30
N SER A 55 -6.40 29.66 4.94
CA SER A 55 -7.73 29.67 5.57
C SER A 55 -7.85 30.68 6.72
N SER A 56 -6.80 30.89 7.52
CA SER A 56 -6.81 31.81 8.66
C SER A 56 -6.84 33.30 8.28
N THR A 57 -6.62 33.66 7.01
CA THR A 57 -6.58 35.05 6.53
C THR A 57 -7.93 35.52 5.96
N SER A 58 -8.93 34.65 5.84
CA SER A 58 -10.17 34.91 5.09
C SER A 58 -11.43 35.25 5.92
N ALA A 59 -11.29 35.65 7.19
CA ALA A 59 -12.43 36.17 7.96
C ALA A 59 -12.85 37.56 7.44
N PRO A 60 -14.15 37.84 7.21
CA PRO A 60 -14.60 39.10 6.65
C PRO A 60 -14.48 40.24 7.67
N ASP A 61 -13.80 41.30 7.25
CA ASP A 61 -13.69 42.59 7.93
C ASP A 61 -15.09 43.21 8.12
N GLY A 62 -15.44 43.46 9.38
CA GLY A 62 -16.74 44.00 9.75
C GLY A 62 -16.77 44.56 11.16
N SER A 63 -15.75 45.32 11.58
CA SER A 63 -15.87 46.42 12.56
C SER A 63 -14.50 46.99 12.94
N ASP A 64 -14.32 48.29 12.71
CA ASP A 64 -13.19 49.09 13.21
C ASP A 64 -13.14 49.09 14.76
N GLN A 65 -12.19 48.36 15.35
CA GLN A 65 -11.62 48.70 16.67
C GLN A 65 -10.13 48.32 16.75
N PRO A 66 -9.25 49.19 17.26
CA PRO A 66 -7.86 48.86 17.52
C PRO A 66 -7.71 48.33 18.94
N SER A 67 -7.52 47.02 19.11
CA SER A 67 -7.15 46.44 20.40
C SER A 67 -6.26 45.20 20.29
N SER A 68 -5.08 45.33 20.90
CA SER A 68 -4.22 44.29 21.48
C SER A 68 -3.87 43.06 20.65
N SER A 69 -2.59 43.01 20.24
CA SER A 69 -1.85 41.85 19.77
C SER A 69 -2.01 40.63 20.69
N THR A 70 -3.02 39.81 20.42
CA THR A 70 -3.14 38.47 20.99
C THR A 70 -2.67 37.51 19.92
N THR A 71 -1.40 37.11 20.02
CA THR A 71 -0.77 36.13 19.15
C THR A 71 -1.63 34.86 19.15
N ALA A 72 -2.28 34.55 18.03
CA ALA A 72 -3.03 33.31 17.87
C ALA A 72 -2.12 32.11 18.24
N PRO A 73 -2.65 31.10 18.96
CA PRO A 73 -1.85 29.94 19.34
C PRO A 73 -1.28 29.27 18.08
N PRO A 74 -0.01 28.85 18.10
CA PRO A 74 0.60 28.19 16.96
C PRO A 74 -0.17 26.92 16.62
N LEU A 75 -0.57 26.78 15.35
CA LEU A 75 -1.26 25.60 14.83
C LEU A 75 -0.44 24.34 15.15
N PRO A 76 -1.07 23.22 15.59
CA PRO A 76 -0.34 21.99 15.82
C PRO A 76 0.34 21.50 14.53
N PRO A 77 1.55 20.95 14.61
CA PRO A 77 2.27 20.47 13.44
C PRO A 77 1.52 19.30 12.79
N PRO A 78 1.57 19.16 11.44
CA PRO A 78 0.84 18.11 10.75
C PRO A 78 1.33 16.73 11.20
N PRO A 79 0.43 15.79 11.54
CA PRO A 79 0.81 14.49 12.06
C PRO A 79 1.20 13.49 10.96
N ILE A 80 2.27 12.73 11.17
CA ILE A 80 2.66 11.57 10.34
C ILE A 80 2.59 10.29 11.17
N ALA A 81 2.27 9.18 10.52
CA ALA A 81 2.29 7.85 11.11
C ALA A 81 3.46 7.02 10.57
N VAL A 82 4.15 6.29 11.46
CA VAL A 82 5.20 5.32 11.11
C VAL A 82 4.75 3.94 11.57
N ALA A 83 4.65 2.99 10.64
CA ALA A 83 4.34 1.61 10.97
C ALA A 83 5.57 0.90 11.56
N LEU A 84 5.44 0.41 12.79
CA LEU A 84 6.47 -0.34 13.50
C LEU A 84 6.02 -1.79 13.65
N SER A 85 6.89 -2.75 13.34
CA SER A 85 6.59 -4.19 13.50
C SER A 85 7.55 -4.89 14.47
N GLY A 86 8.48 -4.16 15.09
CA GLY A 86 9.58 -4.72 15.90
C GLY A 86 10.80 -5.17 15.09
N GLY A 87 10.65 -5.45 13.80
CA GLY A 87 11.75 -5.89 12.93
C GLY A 87 12.73 -4.77 12.58
N SER A 88 13.96 -5.16 12.19
CA SER A 88 15.09 -4.24 11.93
C SER A 88 14.74 -3.10 10.98
N ALA A 89 14.10 -3.37 9.83
CA ALA A 89 13.76 -2.35 8.86
C ALA A 89 12.76 -1.31 9.39
N SER A 90 11.76 -1.72 10.17
CA SER A 90 10.79 -0.80 10.77
C SER A 90 11.41 0.06 11.88
N ALA A 91 12.33 -0.52 12.68
CA ALA A 91 13.07 0.19 13.70
C ALA A 91 14.07 1.20 13.09
N VAL A 92 14.79 0.80 12.05
CA VAL A 92 15.69 1.67 11.28
C VAL A 92 14.92 2.81 10.64
N LEU A 93 13.74 2.54 10.06
CA LEU A 93 12.88 3.60 9.53
C LEU A 93 12.52 4.61 10.62
N LEU A 94 12.03 4.15 11.77
CA LEU A 94 11.64 5.02 12.87
C LEU A 94 12.81 5.89 13.34
N HIS A 95 13.97 5.29 13.60
CA HIS A 95 15.17 6.02 14.01
C HIS A 95 15.61 7.05 12.97
N ALA A 96 15.66 6.65 11.69
CA ALA A 96 16.18 7.49 10.63
C ALA A 96 15.22 8.64 10.28
N VAL A 97 13.91 8.40 10.29
CA VAL A 97 12.88 9.43 10.08
C VAL A 97 12.85 10.42 11.25
N THR A 98 12.94 9.93 12.49
CA THR A 98 13.01 10.80 13.68
C THR A 98 14.25 11.68 13.63
N SER A 99 15.41 11.11 13.32
CA SER A 99 16.65 11.87 13.15
C SER A 99 16.55 12.90 12.01
N PHE A 100 15.90 12.53 10.91
CA PHE A 100 15.72 13.40 9.74
C PHE A 100 14.85 14.63 10.04
N PHE A 101 13.67 14.44 10.66
CA PHE A 101 12.77 15.54 10.96
C PHE A 101 13.25 16.40 12.14
N ARG A 102 13.94 15.82 13.12
CA ARG A 102 14.60 16.59 14.20
C ARG A 102 15.74 17.49 13.69
N ALA A 103 16.48 17.03 12.69
CA ALA A 103 17.51 17.84 12.05
C ALA A 103 16.92 18.90 11.10
N GLY A 104 15.67 18.74 10.68
CA GLY A 104 14.96 19.66 9.80
C GLY A 104 14.30 20.81 10.56
N SER A 105 13.99 21.90 9.86
CA SER A 105 13.25 23.04 10.40
C SER A 105 11.73 22.88 10.36
N GLN A 106 11.22 21.71 9.96
CA GLN A 106 9.77 21.45 9.85
C GLN A 106 9.31 20.67 11.09
N PRO A 107 8.54 21.30 12.00
CA PRO A 107 7.97 20.58 13.12
C PRO A 107 6.90 19.61 12.60
N VAL A 108 6.98 18.35 13.03
CA VAL A 108 6.06 17.28 12.64
C VAL A 108 5.66 16.51 13.89
N SER A 109 4.35 16.27 14.08
CA SER A 109 3.89 15.35 15.12
C SER A 109 4.04 13.92 14.60
N MET A 110 4.63 13.02 15.38
CA MET A 110 4.87 11.64 14.95
C MET A 110 4.04 10.66 15.79
N HIS A 111 3.30 9.81 15.09
CA HIS A 111 2.59 8.67 15.66
C HIS A 111 3.29 7.37 15.25
N VAL A 112 3.60 6.51 16.21
CA VAL A 112 4.15 5.18 15.95
C VAL A 112 3.02 4.18 16.08
N LEU A 113 2.72 3.46 15.00
CA LEU A 113 1.61 2.50 14.95
C LEU A 113 2.17 1.08 14.96
N PHE A 114 1.83 0.30 15.98
CA PHE A 114 2.15 -1.14 16.05
C PHE A 114 0.86 -1.95 16.00
N VAL A 115 0.77 -2.89 15.06
CA VAL A 115 -0.34 -3.84 15.01
C VAL A 115 0.01 -5.06 15.85
N ASP A 116 -0.80 -5.29 16.87
CA ASP A 116 -0.73 -6.43 17.74
C ASP A 116 -1.66 -7.53 17.25
N ASP A 117 -1.11 -8.73 17.05
CA ASP A 117 -1.83 -9.91 16.57
C ASP A 117 -2.13 -10.91 17.71
N SER A 118 -1.90 -10.50 18.97
CA SER A 118 -2.15 -11.33 20.16
C SER A 118 -3.62 -11.70 20.34
N ASP A 119 -4.54 -10.87 19.85
CA ASP A 119 -5.99 -11.06 19.87
C ASP A 119 -6.50 -12.06 18.84
N ALA A 120 -5.72 -12.32 17.79
CA ALA A 120 -5.99 -13.36 16.79
C ALA A 120 -5.38 -14.73 17.16
N SER A 121 -4.66 -14.82 18.29
CA SER A 121 -3.96 -16.03 18.72
C SER A 121 -4.56 -16.64 19.98
N ILE A 122 -4.65 -17.97 20.02
CA ILE A 122 -5.11 -18.74 21.19
C ILE A 122 -4.06 -18.72 22.32
N GLU A 123 -2.78 -18.49 22.01
CA GLU A 123 -1.66 -18.50 22.97
C GLU A 123 -1.18 -17.06 23.30
N GLY A 124 -1.99 -16.30 24.04
CA GLY A 124 -1.80 -14.86 24.28
C GLY A 124 -0.64 -14.43 25.20
N THR A 125 0.01 -15.36 25.91
CA THR A 125 0.95 -15.02 27.00
C THR A 125 2.34 -14.58 26.51
N GLN A 126 2.89 -15.21 25.47
CA GLN A 126 4.22 -14.85 24.95
C GLN A 126 4.19 -13.58 24.07
N ARG A 127 3.09 -13.34 23.37
CA ARG A 127 2.96 -12.21 22.42
C ARG A 127 2.67 -10.87 23.09
N SER A 128 1.96 -10.89 24.21
CA SER A 128 1.76 -9.69 25.05
C SER A 128 3.07 -9.10 25.55
N SER A 129 4.09 -9.95 25.80
CA SER A 129 5.44 -9.53 26.15
C SER A 129 6.14 -8.85 24.97
N ALA A 130 5.98 -9.36 23.74
CA ALA A 130 6.59 -8.77 22.55
C ALA A 130 6.08 -7.34 22.29
N ALA A 131 4.77 -7.10 22.46
CA ALA A 131 4.19 -5.76 22.33
C ALA A 131 4.83 -4.73 23.29
N ALA A 132 5.08 -5.12 24.54
CA ALA A 132 5.75 -4.25 25.52
C ALA A 132 7.20 -3.95 25.13
N HIS A 133 7.93 -4.93 24.59
CA HIS A 133 9.29 -4.72 24.08
C HIS A 133 9.32 -3.81 22.85
N VAL A 134 8.33 -3.93 21.95
CA VAL A 134 8.21 -3.05 20.78
C VAL A 134 7.87 -1.62 21.20
N GLU A 135 7.02 -1.45 22.21
CA GLU A 135 6.73 -0.13 22.77
C GLU A 135 7.97 0.50 23.41
N GLU A 136 8.76 -0.27 24.17
CA GLU A 136 10.02 0.20 24.73
C GLU A 136 11.03 0.57 23.63
N LEU A 137 11.12 -0.24 22.58
CA LEU A 137 11.92 0.09 21.41
C LEU A 137 11.47 1.41 20.78
N ALA A 138 10.16 1.62 20.61
CA ALA A 138 9.61 2.86 20.06
C ALA A 138 10.00 4.09 20.91
N ARG A 139 9.84 4.00 22.24
CA ARG A 139 10.24 5.07 23.17
C ARG A 139 11.74 5.36 23.11
N SER A 140 12.57 4.32 22.98
CA SER A 140 14.03 4.48 22.89
C SER A 140 14.47 5.19 21.61
N LEU A 141 13.82 4.92 20.47
CA LEU A 141 14.20 5.48 19.17
C LEU A 141 13.56 6.84 18.89
N ALA A 142 12.35 7.07 19.40
CA ALA A 142 11.56 8.26 19.14
C ALA A 142 10.78 8.69 20.41
N PRO A 143 11.47 9.28 21.41
CA PRO A 143 10.84 9.62 22.69
C PRO A 143 9.78 10.74 22.59
N ASP A 144 9.80 11.53 21.52
CA ASP A 144 8.80 12.59 21.28
C ASP A 144 7.57 12.06 20.53
N ALA A 145 7.59 10.81 20.07
CA ALA A 145 6.51 10.24 19.27
C ALA A 145 5.45 9.57 20.15
N ILE A 146 4.19 9.63 19.71
CA ILE A 146 3.06 9.01 20.42
C ILE A 146 2.90 7.58 19.91
N PHE A 147 3.06 6.60 20.80
CA PHE A 147 2.90 5.19 20.46
C PHE A 147 1.44 4.75 20.54
N HIS A 148 0.98 4.01 19.54
CA HIS A 148 -0.35 3.42 19.45
C HIS A 148 -0.23 1.91 19.22
N ARG A 149 -0.80 1.14 20.15
CA ARG A 149 -1.01 -0.32 20.00
C ARG A 149 -2.38 -0.55 19.38
N ILE A 150 -2.41 -1.23 18.25
CA ILE A 150 -3.61 -1.46 17.44
C ILE A 150 -3.86 -2.97 17.39
N PRO A 151 -4.96 -3.50 17.94
CA PRO A 151 -5.31 -4.90 17.78
C PRO A 151 -5.67 -5.20 16.32
N VAL A 152 -5.32 -6.38 15.79
CA VAL A 152 -5.68 -6.77 14.42
C VAL A 152 -7.21 -6.87 14.26
N SER A 153 -7.93 -7.16 15.34
CA SER A 153 -9.39 -7.15 15.39
C SER A 153 -10.02 -5.79 15.10
N ARG A 154 -9.24 -4.70 15.16
CA ARG A 154 -9.71 -3.34 14.82
C ARG A 154 -10.37 -3.28 13.44
N VAL A 155 -9.98 -4.14 12.51
CA VAL A 155 -10.56 -4.16 11.15
C VAL A 155 -12.07 -4.45 11.17
N PHE A 156 -12.59 -5.08 12.22
CA PHE A 156 -14.02 -5.39 12.41
C PHE A 156 -14.78 -4.29 13.18
N HIS A 157 -14.11 -3.19 13.55
CA HIS A 157 -14.75 -2.08 14.25
C HIS A 157 -15.78 -1.37 13.35
N GLY A 158 -16.91 -0.92 13.93
CA GLY A 158 -17.90 -0.10 13.24
C GLY A 158 -19.04 -0.84 12.53
N GLY A 159 -19.36 -2.08 12.91
CA GLY A 159 -20.52 -2.78 12.34
C GLY A 159 -20.56 -4.30 12.51
N GLY A 160 -19.49 -4.89 13.04
CA GLY A 160 -19.37 -6.34 13.23
C GLY A 160 -18.76 -7.03 12.01
N ALA A 161 -18.80 -8.36 12.01
CA ALA A 161 -18.30 -9.20 10.94
C ALA A 161 -19.46 -9.90 10.22
N VAL A 162 -19.26 -10.14 8.93
CA VAL A 162 -20.20 -10.91 8.11
C VAL A 162 -19.54 -12.19 7.65
N SER A 163 -20.31 -13.27 7.68
CA SER A 163 -19.88 -14.59 7.24
C SER A 163 -19.78 -14.64 5.72
N CYS A 164 -18.61 -14.97 5.16
CA CYS A 164 -18.46 -15.25 3.74
C CYS A 164 -18.09 -16.72 3.47
N SER A 165 -18.75 -17.32 2.48
CA SER A 165 -18.34 -18.60 1.88
C SER A 165 -17.87 -18.32 0.46
N GLY A 166 -16.55 -18.31 0.27
CA GLY A 166 -15.94 -17.80 -0.95
C GLY A 166 -16.26 -16.32 -1.13
N THR A 167 -17.05 -16.01 -2.15
CA THR A 167 -17.49 -14.65 -2.47
C THR A 167 -18.94 -14.37 -2.14
N ASN A 168 -19.68 -15.38 -1.70
CA ASN A 168 -21.06 -15.23 -1.27
C ASN A 168 -21.07 -14.85 0.21
N VAL A 169 -21.71 -13.73 0.52
CA VAL A 169 -21.86 -13.25 1.89
C VAL A 169 -23.29 -13.51 2.35
N SER A 170 -23.44 -14.24 3.45
CA SER A 170 -24.75 -14.41 4.08
C SER A 170 -25.03 -13.17 4.94
N ARG A 171 -26.05 -12.40 4.54
CA ARG A 171 -26.51 -11.21 5.28
C ARG A 171 -27.52 -11.55 6.38
N ALA A 172 -27.78 -12.84 6.61
CA ALA A 172 -28.52 -13.30 7.78
C ALA A 172 -27.89 -12.65 9.01
N ALA A 173 -28.69 -11.87 9.75
CA ALA A 173 -28.32 -10.91 10.80
C ALA A 173 -26.82 -10.88 11.15
N PRO A 174 -26.09 -9.77 10.91
CA PRO A 174 -24.65 -9.70 11.13
C PRO A 174 -24.34 -10.37 12.46
N HIS A 175 -23.57 -11.46 12.39
CA HIS A 175 -23.27 -12.19 13.60
C HIS A 175 -22.61 -11.18 14.55
N THR A 176 -23.17 -11.03 15.74
CA THR A 176 -22.64 -10.15 16.78
C THR A 176 -21.43 -10.83 17.40
N TRP A 177 -20.42 -11.11 16.59
CA TRP A 177 -19.13 -11.54 17.07
C TRP A 177 -18.45 -10.32 17.69
N GLU A 178 -17.87 -10.53 18.86
CA GLU A 178 -16.87 -9.58 19.34
C GLU A 178 -15.73 -9.53 18.33
N ASN A 179 -15.13 -8.35 18.14
CA ASN A 179 -14.11 -8.13 17.11
C ASN A 179 -12.96 -9.16 17.20
N ASN A 180 -12.55 -9.51 18.42
CA ASN A 180 -11.47 -10.49 18.65
C ASN A 180 -11.88 -11.89 18.19
N GLU A 181 -13.12 -12.28 18.47
CA GLU A 181 -13.68 -13.58 18.07
C GLU A 181 -13.80 -13.69 16.54
N ALA A 182 -14.20 -12.60 15.87
CA ALA A 182 -14.23 -12.52 14.41
C ALA A 182 -12.83 -12.65 13.80
N ALA A 183 -11.83 -11.97 14.38
CA ALA A 183 -10.44 -12.07 13.94
C ALA A 183 -9.91 -13.49 14.09
N GLN A 184 -10.08 -14.09 15.27
CA GLN A 184 -9.66 -15.46 15.55
C GLN A 184 -10.29 -16.45 14.56
N ARG A 185 -11.62 -16.39 14.36
CA ARG A 185 -12.30 -17.25 13.38
C ARG A 185 -11.82 -17.05 11.95
N ALA A 186 -11.48 -15.83 11.55
CA ALA A 186 -10.93 -15.57 10.22
C ALA A 186 -9.57 -16.24 10.02
N PHE A 187 -8.71 -16.25 11.04
CA PHE A 187 -7.43 -16.95 10.98
C PHE A 187 -7.58 -18.48 11.09
N ASP A 188 -8.49 -18.97 11.93
CA ASP A 188 -8.81 -20.39 12.03
C ASP A 188 -9.37 -20.94 10.70
N ALA A 189 -10.21 -20.16 10.00
CA ALA A 189 -10.70 -20.51 8.67
C ALA A 189 -9.60 -20.45 7.61
N ALA A 190 -8.68 -19.48 7.69
CA ALA A 190 -7.58 -19.35 6.74
C ALA A 190 -6.54 -20.48 6.89
N TYR A 191 -6.27 -20.90 8.13
CA TYR A 191 -5.33 -21.96 8.49
C TYR A 191 -5.94 -22.93 9.54
N PRO A 192 -6.81 -23.86 9.10
CA PRO A 192 -7.42 -24.84 10.00
C PRO A 192 -6.38 -25.74 10.67
N ALA A 193 -6.60 -26.11 11.93
CA ALA A 193 -5.71 -27.01 12.67
C ALA A 193 -5.53 -28.37 11.96
N ASP A 194 -6.57 -28.86 11.30
CA ASP A 194 -6.60 -30.14 10.58
C ASP A 194 -6.12 -30.03 9.13
N THR A 195 -5.41 -28.96 8.75
CA THR A 195 -4.98 -28.74 7.36
C THR A 195 -4.10 -29.90 6.87
N PRO A 196 -4.51 -30.63 5.80
CA PRO A 196 -3.70 -31.69 5.22
C PRO A 196 -2.31 -31.20 4.78
N ARG A 197 -1.29 -32.08 4.87
CA ARG A 197 0.10 -31.75 4.49
C ARG A 197 0.22 -31.14 3.08
N LEU A 198 -0.58 -31.61 2.13
CA LEU A 198 -0.56 -31.15 0.74
C LEU A 198 -1.16 -29.75 0.55
N SER A 199 -2.07 -29.32 1.44
CA SER A 199 -2.72 -27.99 1.41
C SER A 199 -2.15 -27.01 2.43
N ALA A 200 -1.20 -27.45 3.27
CA ALA A 200 -0.59 -26.63 4.32
C ALA A 200 0.13 -25.38 3.77
N ALA A 201 0.74 -25.50 2.58
CA ALA A 201 1.38 -24.36 1.93
C ALA A 201 0.36 -23.30 1.51
N ASP A 202 -0.73 -23.71 0.85
CA ASP A 202 -1.79 -22.79 0.42
C ASP A 202 -2.50 -22.15 1.61
N ALA A 203 -2.81 -22.92 2.65
CA ALA A 203 -3.39 -22.39 3.88
C ALA A 203 -2.47 -21.35 4.54
N ARG A 204 -1.16 -21.64 4.61
CA ARG A 204 -0.19 -20.70 5.16
C ARG A 204 -0.15 -19.41 4.36
N THR A 205 -0.11 -19.49 3.03
CA THR A 205 -0.14 -18.32 2.15
C THR A 205 -1.43 -17.52 2.35
N ARG A 206 -2.60 -18.17 2.44
CA ARG A 206 -3.87 -17.49 2.72
C ARG A 206 -3.84 -16.74 4.06
N ALA A 207 -3.38 -17.37 5.14
CA ALA A 207 -3.32 -16.74 6.45
C ALA A 207 -2.31 -15.57 6.50
N GLN A 208 -1.16 -15.70 5.83
CA GLN A 208 -0.19 -14.60 5.69
C GLN A 208 -0.76 -13.43 4.91
N ASP A 209 -1.50 -13.71 3.83
CA ASP A 209 -2.13 -12.70 3.01
C ASP A 209 -3.25 -11.98 3.75
N LEU A 210 -4.05 -12.74 4.52
CA LEU A 210 -5.09 -12.19 5.39
C LEU A 210 -4.50 -11.24 6.43
N LEU A 211 -3.46 -11.68 7.14
CA LEU A 211 -2.75 -10.84 8.11
C LEU A 211 -2.23 -9.56 7.46
N ARG A 212 -1.57 -9.66 6.30
CA ARG A 212 -1.05 -8.49 5.58
C ARG A 212 -2.16 -7.50 5.24
N VAL A 213 -3.30 -7.97 4.74
CA VAL A 213 -4.44 -7.12 4.39
C VAL A 213 -5.06 -6.47 5.63
N TYR A 214 -5.26 -7.23 6.71
CA TYR A 214 -5.83 -6.71 7.95
C TYR A 214 -4.89 -5.71 8.63
N THR A 215 -3.59 -6.00 8.73
CA THR A 215 -2.59 -5.06 9.24
C THR A 215 -2.58 -3.77 8.42
N GLN A 216 -2.57 -3.84 7.09
CA GLN A 216 -2.58 -2.65 6.24
C GLN A 216 -3.83 -1.80 6.48
N ARG A 217 -4.99 -2.45 6.60
CA ARG A 217 -6.26 -1.76 6.83
C ARG A 217 -6.33 -1.12 8.20
N ALA A 218 -6.00 -1.86 9.25
CA ALA A 218 -5.96 -1.35 10.62
C ALA A 218 -5.04 -0.13 10.74
N LEU A 219 -3.86 -0.16 10.10
CA LEU A 219 -2.93 0.96 10.07
C LEU A 219 -3.50 2.16 9.32
N LEU A 220 -4.11 1.95 8.15
CA LEU A 220 -4.67 3.04 7.34
C LEU A 220 -5.88 3.68 8.01
N ASP A 221 -6.79 2.89 8.56
CA ASP A 221 -7.98 3.36 9.28
C ASP A 221 -7.56 4.18 10.51
N THR A 222 -6.60 3.67 11.30
CA THR A 222 -6.07 4.40 12.47
C THR A 222 -5.35 5.69 12.07
N ALA A 223 -4.54 5.66 10.99
CA ALA A 223 -3.87 6.85 10.50
C ALA A 223 -4.88 7.92 10.03
N ALA A 224 -5.99 7.51 9.42
CA ALA A 224 -7.06 8.41 8.99
C ALA A 224 -7.78 9.05 10.16
N GLU A 225 -8.14 8.26 11.18
CA GLU A 225 -8.78 8.76 12.41
C GLU A 225 -7.90 9.74 13.19
N LEU A 226 -6.59 9.51 13.20
CA LEU A 226 -5.60 10.42 13.79
C LEU A 226 -5.34 11.67 12.93
N GLY A 227 -5.97 11.79 11.76
CA GLY A 227 -5.78 12.91 10.83
C GLY A 227 -4.38 12.98 10.23
N CYS A 228 -3.66 11.86 10.16
CA CYS A 228 -2.31 11.80 9.64
C CYS A 228 -2.26 12.17 8.15
N ILE A 229 -1.28 12.97 7.76
CA ILE A 229 -1.06 13.27 6.33
C ILE A 229 -0.43 12.09 5.59
N ALA A 230 0.34 11.27 6.30
CA ALA A 230 1.17 10.25 5.69
C ALA A 230 1.33 9.04 6.62
N LEU A 231 1.42 7.87 6.01
CA LEU A 231 1.70 6.59 6.65
C LEU A 231 2.96 5.98 6.02
N LEU A 232 4.00 5.81 6.83
CA LEU A 232 5.32 5.34 6.38
C LEU A 232 5.50 3.86 6.74
N TYR A 233 5.88 3.05 5.75
CA TYR A 233 6.18 1.63 5.92
C TYR A 233 7.68 1.35 5.80
N GLY A 234 8.18 0.44 6.65
CA GLY A 234 9.58 0.00 6.68
C GLY A 234 9.97 -1.03 5.62
N ASP A 235 9.29 -1.06 4.47
CA ASP A 235 9.62 -2.04 3.42
C ASP A 235 10.92 -1.66 2.71
N THR A 236 11.85 -2.61 2.66
CA THR A 236 13.12 -2.50 1.95
C THR A 236 12.93 -2.86 0.48
N GLY A 237 13.91 -2.52 -0.38
CA GLY A 237 13.89 -2.96 -1.78
C GLY A 237 13.84 -4.48 -1.93
N THR A 238 14.54 -5.21 -1.05
CA THR A 238 14.51 -6.68 -1.00
C THR A 238 13.10 -7.19 -0.68
N ARG A 239 12.44 -6.63 0.34
CA ARG A 239 11.08 -7.03 0.73
C ARG A 239 10.04 -6.63 -0.32
N ALA A 240 10.17 -5.43 -0.89
CA ALA A 240 9.30 -4.94 -1.95
C ALA A 240 9.36 -5.85 -3.19
N ALA A 241 10.55 -6.33 -3.57
CA ALA A 241 10.70 -7.25 -4.68
C ALA A 241 10.11 -8.64 -4.38
N ALA A 242 10.29 -9.15 -3.16
CA ALA A 242 9.65 -10.40 -2.73
C ALA A 242 8.11 -10.30 -2.75
N HIS A 243 7.55 -9.18 -2.27
CA HIS A 243 6.11 -8.93 -2.36
C HIS A 243 5.62 -8.80 -3.80
N LEU A 244 6.38 -8.12 -4.67
CA LEU A 244 6.03 -8.01 -6.08
C LEU A 244 6.00 -9.37 -6.78
N LEU A 245 6.97 -10.25 -6.49
CA LEU A 245 6.97 -11.62 -7.02
C LEU A 245 5.79 -12.44 -6.48
N ALA A 246 5.45 -12.30 -5.20
CA ALA A 246 4.27 -12.93 -4.63
C ALA A 246 2.96 -12.40 -5.26
N ASP A 247 2.87 -11.10 -5.53
CA ASP A 247 1.74 -10.49 -6.22
C ASP A 247 1.61 -11.04 -7.66
N VAL A 248 2.72 -11.16 -8.39
CA VAL A 248 2.77 -11.77 -9.74
C VAL A 248 2.33 -13.23 -9.69
N ALA A 249 2.88 -14.04 -8.77
CA ALA A 249 2.55 -15.45 -8.62
C ALA A 249 1.07 -15.68 -8.25
N ARG A 250 0.44 -14.72 -7.58
CA ARG A 250 -0.99 -14.74 -7.26
C ARG A 250 -1.88 -14.32 -8.42
N GLY A 251 -1.33 -13.79 -9.50
CA GLY A 251 -2.10 -13.21 -10.60
C GLY A 251 -2.68 -11.83 -10.27
N ALA A 252 -2.06 -11.07 -9.35
CA ALA A 252 -2.51 -9.75 -8.94
C ALA A 252 -2.14 -8.65 -9.95
N GLY A 253 -2.18 -8.93 -11.26
CA GLY A 253 -1.66 -8.09 -12.33
C GLY A 253 -2.14 -6.63 -12.26
N PHE A 254 -3.45 -6.44 -12.06
CA PHE A 254 -4.06 -5.11 -11.96
C PHE A 254 -3.63 -4.31 -10.70
N GLN A 255 -3.17 -4.99 -9.65
CA GLN A 255 -2.72 -4.34 -8.41
C GLN A 255 -1.22 -4.05 -8.42
N LEU A 256 -0.47 -4.66 -9.34
CA LEU A 256 0.98 -4.55 -9.40
C LEU A 256 1.48 -3.10 -9.44
N PRO A 257 0.92 -2.17 -10.25
CA PRO A 257 1.37 -0.78 -10.23
C PRO A 257 1.22 -0.15 -8.84
N ALA A 258 0.07 -0.34 -8.18
CA ALA A 258 -0.17 0.23 -6.86
C ALA A 258 0.74 -0.39 -5.77
N SER A 259 0.96 -1.70 -5.80
CA SER A 259 1.93 -2.39 -4.92
C SER A 259 3.38 -1.98 -5.21
N ALA A 260 3.69 -1.68 -6.48
CA ALA A 260 5.02 -1.33 -6.93
C ALA A 260 5.42 0.12 -6.64
N ALA A 261 4.45 0.99 -6.34
CA ALA A 261 4.67 2.41 -6.15
C ALA A 261 5.52 2.73 -4.90
N THR A 262 6.55 3.58 -5.06
CA THR A 262 7.39 4.07 -3.96
C THR A 262 6.62 4.97 -2.99
N ALA A 263 5.60 5.65 -3.50
CA ALA A 263 4.57 6.34 -2.75
C ALA A 263 3.24 6.27 -3.50
N ARG A 264 2.13 6.27 -2.77
CA ARG A 264 0.77 6.32 -3.32
C ARG A 264 -0.15 7.11 -2.41
N ARG A 265 -1.21 7.70 -2.98
CA ARG A 265 -2.28 8.30 -2.19
C ARG A 265 -3.45 7.32 -2.08
N SER A 266 -3.99 7.20 -0.88
CA SER A 266 -5.18 6.39 -0.62
C SER A 266 -5.99 7.01 0.51
N ARG A 267 -7.29 7.22 0.29
CA ARG A 267 -8.22 7.86 1.24
C ARG A 267 -7.70 9.19 1.78
N GLY A 268 -7.10 10.00 0.91
CA GLY A 268 -6.53 11.29 1.31
C GLY A 268 -5.20 11.24 2.09
N ILE A 269 -4.63 10.06 2.32
CA ILE A 269 -3.36 9.87 3.06
C ILE A 269 -2.26 9.45 2.10
N TYR A 270 -1.06 9.99 2.30
CA TYR A 270 0.15 9.60 1.57
C TYR A 270 0.77 8.34 2.18
N ILE A 271 0.71 7.22 1.48
CA ILE A 271 1.41 6.00 1.84
C ILE A 271 2.78 6.01 1.17
N ALA A 272 3.86 5.92 1.95
CA ALA A 272 5.23 5.96 1.42
C ALA A 272 6.12 4.85 1.97
N TYR A 273 7.13 4.47 1.19
CA TYR A 273 8.09 3.41 1.51
C TYR A 273 9.53 3.94 1.45
N PRO A 274 10.00 4.72 2.46
CA PRO A 274 11.25 5.47 2.35
C PRO A 274 12.51 4.58 2.23
N LEU A 275 12.43 3.33 2.69
CA LEU A 275 13.53 2.36 2.64
C LEU A 275 13.52 1.48 1.37
N ARG A 276 12.61 1.73 0.42
CA ARG A 276 12.47 0.89 -0.79
C ARG A 276 13.71 0.92 -1.69
N SER A 277 14.56 1.93 -1.57
CA SER A 277 15.84 2.04 -2.29
C SER A 277 17.04 1.39 -1.57
N HIS A 278 16.81 0.82 -0.38
CA HIS A 278 17.80 0.19 0.47
C HIS A 278 17.62 -1.33 0.47
N LEU A 279 18.73 -2.06 0.41
CA LEU A 279 18.77 -3.53 0.51
C LEU A 279 18.73 -3.99 1.97
N ALA A 280 18.40 -5.26 2.23
CA ALA A 280 18.40 -5.82 3.59
C ALA A 280 19.76 -5.62 4.31
N GLN A 281 20.87 -5.98 3.67
CA GLN A 281 22.23 -5.78 4.21
C GLN A 281 22.55 -4.31 4.55
N GLU A 282 21.95 -3.36 3.82
CA GLU A 282 22.13 -1.93 4.06
C GLU A 282 21.41 -1.49 5.34
N ILE A 283 20.27 -2.11 5.64
CA ILE A 283 19.51 -1.93 6.87
C ILE A 283 20.24 -2.55 8.05
N ASP A 284 20.73 -3.78 7.92
CA ASP A 284 21.43 -4.47 9.00
C ASP A 284 22.72 -3.74 9.38
N HIS A 285 23.46 -3.25 8.39
CA HIS A 285 24.62 -2.39 8.64
C HIS A 285 24.25 -1.10 9.38
N TYR A 286 23.18 -0.41 8.95
CA TYR A 286 22.71 0.80 9.62
C TYR A 286 22.28 0.51 11.07
N ALA A 287 21.53 -0.57 11.29
CA ALA A 287 21.09 -0.99 12.61
C ALA A 287 22.29 -1.28 13.53
N ALA A 288 23.30 -1.99 13.03
CA ALA A 288 24.52 -2.28 13.79
C ALA A 288 25.30 -1.00 14.15
N THR A 289 25.50 -0.09 13.19
CA THR A 289 26.19 1.19 13.41
C THR A 289 25.48 2.05 14.45
N HIS A 290 24.15 2.08 14.44
CA HIS A 290 23.34 2.87 15.37
C HIS A 290 22.91 2.10 16.62
N LYS A 291 23.37 0.85 16.81
CA LYS A 291 23.04 -0.03 17.94
C LYS A 291 21.52 -0.22 18.13
N ILE A 292 20.79 -0.32 17.03
CA ILE A 292 19.35 -0.54 17.02
C ILE A 292 19.11 -2.05 17.13
N ALA A 293 18.57 -2.49 18.26
CA ALA A 293 18.20 -3.88 18.47
C ALA A 293 16.76 -4.13 17.96
N ALA A 294 16.62 -5.04 17.00
CA ALA A 294 15.30 -5.50 16.60
C ALA A 294 14.69 -6.37 17.70
N VAL A 295 13.37 -6.31 17.85
CA VAL A 295 12.61 -7.19 18.74
C VAL A 295 12.16 -8.40 17.92
N ASP A 296 12.43 -9.59 18.45
CA ASP A 296 11.88 -10.82 17.89
C ASP A 296 10.40 -10.92 18.29
N VAL A 297 9.52 -10.72 17.30
CA VAL A 297 8.07 -10.82 17.48
C VAL A 297 7.64 -12.15 16.84
N PRO A 298 7.16 -13.13 17.63
CA PRO A 298 6.69 -14.40 17.10
C PRO A 298 5.58 -14.17 16.05
N ALA A 299 5.73 -14.77 14.87
CA ALA A 299 4.76 -14.60 13.79
C ALA A 299 3.45 -15.36 14.11
N LEU A 300 2.29 -14.71 13.94
CA LEU A 300 0.98 -15.37 14.06
C LEU A 300 0.84 -16.60 13.17
N VAL A 301 1.31 -16.50 11.93
CA VAL A 301 1.35 -17.62 11.01
C VAL A 301 2.75 -18.22 11.05
N PRO A 302 2.93 -19.47 11.51
CA PRO A 302 4.23 -20.11 11.55
C PRO A 302 4.89 -20.04 10.18
N ARG A 303 6.10 -19.46 10.15
CA ARG A 303 6.94 -19.57 8.95
C ARG A 303 7.21 -21.05 8.72
N ALA A 304 7.31 -21.46 7.46
CA ALA A 304 7.77 -22.81 7.17
C ALA A 304 9.09 -23.02 7.92
N HIS A 305 9.19 -24.11 8.68
CA HIS A 305 10.43 -24.49 9.34
C HIS A 305 11.39 -24.87 8.20
N VAL A 306 12.15 -23.89 7.76
CA VAL A 306 13.32 -24.11 6.93
C VAL A 306 14.41 -24.33 7.95
N ASP A 307 14.91 -25.56 8.04
CA ASP A 307 16.10 -25.85 8.83
C ASP A 307 17.12 -24.77 8.49
N THR A 308 17.64 -24.09 9.51
CA THR A 308 18.52 -22.92 9.41
C THR A 308 19.86 -23.21 8.70
N GLN A 309 20.02 -24.42 8.15
CA GLN A 309 21.14 -24.86 7.31
C GLN A 309 20.83 -24.86 5.82
N ASP A 310 19.56 -24.89 5.40
CA ASP A 310 19.15 -24.82 3.99
C ASP A 310 18.51 -23.46 3.69
N HIS A 311 19.35 -22.42 3.68
CA HIS A 311 19.42 -21.55 2.51
C HIS A 311 18.06 -21.15 1.85
N THR A 312 17.14 -20.54 2.60
CA THR A 312 16.00 -19.77 2.04
C THR A 312 16.50 -18.60 1.20
N TYR A 313 15.77 -18.19 0.16
CA TYR A 313 15.83 -16.98 -0.72
C TYR A 313 16.98 -15.95 -0.56
N GLU A 314 17.44 -15.67 0.65
CA GLU A 314 18.75 -15.09 0.99
C GLU A 314 19.97 -15.94 0.56
N SER A 315 19.84 -17.24 0.27
CA SER A 315 20.91 -18.07 -0.33
C SER A 315 20.92 -18.05 -1.85
N LEU A 316 19.75 -17.82 -2.45
CA LEU A 316 19.66 -17.45 -3.86
C LEU A 316 20.35 -16.10 -4.04
N ALA A 317 20.57 -15.30 -2.98
CA ALA A 317 21.40 -14.09 -2.90
C ALA A 317 22.91 -14.34 -3.08
N ASP A 318 23.27 -15.23 -4.02
CA ASP A 318 24.40 -14.96 -4.88
C ASP A 318 24.23 -13.57 -5.52
N LYS A 319 25.36 -12.93 -5.86
CA LYS A 319 25.40 -11.57 -6.45
C LYS A 319 24.38 -11.35 -7.58
N THR A 320 24.10 -12.42 -8.33
CA THR A 320 23.11 -12.46 -9.42
C THR A 320 21.67 -12.25 -8.97
N SER A 321 21.21 -12.79 -7.83
CA SER A 321 19.82 -12.59 -7.43
C SER A 321 19.57 -11.28 -6.67
N ILE A 322 20.56 -10.70 -5.98
CA ILE A 322 20.43 -9.35 -5.41
C ILE A 322 20.22 -8.33 -6.53
N GLU A 323 20.91 -8.51 -7.66
CA GLU A 323 20.70 -7.73 -8.87
C GLU A 323 19.32 -8.01 -9.48
N CYS A 324 18.89 -9.27 -9.57
CA CYS A 324 17.54 -9.61 -10.02
C CYS A 324 16.47 -8.94 -9.15
N LEU A 325 16.60 -8.95 -7.83
CA LEU A 325 15.65 -8.30 -6.92
C LEU A 325 15.58 -6.79 -7.15
N ALA A 326 16.72 -6.14 -7.36
CA ALA A 326 16.77 -4.74 -7.71
C ALA A 326 16.15 -4.46 -9.09
N ILE A 327 16.30 -5.37 -10.06
CA ILE A 327 15.65 -5.30 -11.37
C ILE A 327 14.13 -5.45 -11.21
N PHE A 328 13.64 -6.42 -10.46
CA PHE A 328 12.20 -6.59 -10.21
C PHE A 328 11.58 -5.36 -9.54
N ALA A 329 12.24 -4.80 -8.51
CA ALA A 329 11.77 -3.58 -7.88
C ALA A 329 11.69 -2.41 -8.88
N ARG A 330 12.72 -2.21 -9.71
CA ARG A 330 12.76 -1.16 -10.75
C ARG A 330 11.74 -1.39 -11.86
N THR A 331 11.54 -2.64 -12.28
CA THR A 331 10.54 -3.00 -13.30
C THR A 331 9.15 -2.74 -12.77
N GLY A 332 8.89 -3.07 -11.50
CA GLY A 332 7.65 -2.70 -10.81
C GLY A 332 7.42 -1.18 -10.85
N GLU A 333 8.42 -0.38 -10.51
CA GLU A 333 8.32 1.10 -10.56
C GLU A 333 7.97 1.62 -11.96
N LYS A 334 8.43 0.96 -13.04
CA LYS A 334 8.06 1.32 -14.42
C LYS A 334 6.59 1.08 -14.73
N LEU A 335 5.95 0.06 -14.12
CA LEU A 335 4.52 -0.20 -14.29
C LEU A 335 3.67 0.95 -13.73
N VAL A 336 4.14 1.58 -12.65
CA VAL A 336 3.46 2.74 -12.03
C VAL A 336 3.28 3.88 -13.03
N SER A 337 4.31 4.15 -13.85
CA SER A 337 4.28 5.27 -14.80
C SER A 337 3.37 5.03 -16.01
N ALA A 338 3.04 3.77 -16.31
CA ALA A 338 2.20 3.41 -17.45
C ALA A 338 0.69 3.47 -17.13
N GLU A 339 0.32 3.32 -15.85
CA GLU A 339 -1.07 3.16 -15.41
C GLU A 339 -1.49 4.15 -14.31
N ALA A 340 -0.68 5.17 -14.00
CA ALA A 340 -0.99 6.14 -12.95
C ALA A 340 -2.27 6.93 -13.27
N PRO A 341 -3.34 6.81 -12.44
CA PRO A 341 -4.49 7.68 -12.52
C PRO A 341 -4.16 9.06 -11.92
N ASP A 342 -4.97 10.05 -12.30
CA ASP A 342 -5.09 11.43 -11.81
C ASP A 342 -3.98 11.90 -10.84
N THR A 343 -3.08 12.75 -11.34
CA THR A 343 -2.19 13.56 -10.50
C THR A 343 -2.93 14.82 -10.04
N LEU A 344 -2.58 15.33 -8.86
CA LEU A 344 -3.14 16.60 -8.41
C LEU A 344 -2.62 17.74 -9.29
N SER A 345 -3.52 18.60 -9.77
CA SER A 345 -3.12 19.87 -10.37
C SER A 345 -2.35 20.69 -9.34
N VAL A 346 -1.13 21.10 -9.70
CA VAL A 346 -0.31 21.95 -8.84
C VAL A 346 -1.02 23.30 -8.68
N PRO A 347 -1.22 23.82 -7.46
CA PRO A 347 -1.78 25.15 -7.28
C PRO A 347 -0.85 26.19 -7.92
N GLU A 348 -1.34 26.97 -8.90
CA GLU A 348 -0.53 27.94 -9.66
C GLU A 348 0.14 29.02 -8.79
N LYS A 349 -0.36 29.26 -7.58
CA LYS A 349 0.21 30.24 -6.64
C LYS A 349 0.19 29.71 -5.21
N LEU A 350 1.29 29.11 -4.78
CA LEU A 350 1.60 28.92 -3.37
C LEU A 350 2.49 30.07 -2.90
N PRO A 351 1.95 31.11 -2.23
CA PRO A 351 2.76 32.23 -1.77
C PRO A 351 3.80 31.72 -0.75
N ARG A 352 5.05 32.22 -0.87
CA ARG A 352 6.17 32.04 0.08
C ARG A 352 6.93 30.71 0.06
N ILE A 353 6.71 29.85 -0.93
CA ILE A 353 7.50 28.61 -1.08
C ILE A 353 8.69 28.87 -2.03
N GLY A 354 9.93 28.72 -1.54
CA GLY A 354 11.12 28.80 -2.39
C GLY A 354 11.19 27.66 -3.41
N THR A 355 12.09 27.76 -4.40
CA THR A 355 12.23 26.78 -5.51
C THR A 355 12.32 25.32 -5.04
N ARG A 356 13.05 25.07 -3.95
CA ARG A 356 13.15 23.73 -3.34
C ARG A 356 11.83 23.23 -2.76
N GLY A 357 11.04 24.12 -2.16
CA GLY A 357 9.73 23.74 -1.64
C GLY A 357 8.74 23.46 -2.77
N VAL A 358 8.80 24.21 -3.88
CA VAL A 358 8.00 23.93 -5.08
C VAL A 358 8.32 22.55 -5.65
N ALA A 359 9.60 22.17 -5.72
CA ALA A 359 10.00 20.84 -6.15
C ALA A 359 9.42 19.73 -5.25
N LEU A 360 9.39 19.94 -3.93
CA LEU A 360 8.78 18.98 -2.99
C LEU A 360 7.27 18.89 -3.17
N VAL A 361 6.59 20.03 -3.31
CA VAL A 361 5.16 20.08 -3.59
C VAL A 361 4.83 19.34 -4.88
N ASN A 362 5.60 19.58 -5.94
CA ASN A 362 5.43 18.86 -7.20
C ASN A 362 5.62 17.35 -7.02
N ALA A 363 6.60 16.93 -6.22
CA ALA A 363 6.80 15.52 -5.89
C ALA A 363 5.58 14.91 -5.17
N ALA A 364 4.93 15.67 -4.28
CA ALA A 364 3.69 15.26 -3.62
C ALA A 364 2.49 15.21 -4.58
N CYS A 365 2.37 16.18 -5.48
CA CYS A 365 1.30 16.20 -6.49
C CYS A 365 1.45 15.10 -7.54
N SER A 366 2.69 14.66 -7.83
CA SER A 366 2.97 13.56 -8.75
C SER A 366 2.75 12.17 -8.14
N VAL A 367 2.42 12.08 -6.86
CA VAL A 367 2.11 10.78 -6.23
C VAL A 367 0.83 10.25 -6.86
N PRO A 368 0.85 9.02 -7.42
CA PRO A 368 -0.32 8.44 -8.04
C PRO A 368 -1.45 8.25 -7.02
N CYS A 369 -2.66 8.63 -7.43
CA CYS A 369 -3.88 8.52 -6.64
C CYS A 369 -4.77 7.46 -7.26
N TRP A 370 -5.22 6.48 -6.46
CA TRP A 370 -6.18 5.46 -6.90
C TRP A 370 -7.55 5.61 -6.25
N ASP A 371 -7.84 6.77 -5.67
CA ASP A 371 -9.12 7.04 -5.01
C ASP A 371 -10.29 7.18 -6.03
N SER A 372 -10.01 7.52 -7.31
CA SER A 372 -11.01 7.61 -8.38
C SER A 372 -11.28 6.28 -9.10
N ALA A 373 -10.40 5.29 -8.96
CA ALA A 373 -10.58 3.96 -9.55
C ALA A 373 -11.42 3.05 -8.63
N PRO A 374 -12.12 2.04 -9.17
CA PRO A 374 -12.73 1.02 -8.33
C PRO A 374 -11.63 0.35 -7.49
N THR A 375 -11.77 0.43 -6.16
CA THR A 375 -10.86 -0.21 -5.21
C THR A 375 -11.46 -1.51 -4.69
N CYS A 376 -10.59 -2.43 -4.29
CA CYS A 376 -10.96 -3.67 -3.62
C CYS A 376 -11.53 -3.35 -2.24
N ALA A 377 -12.75 -3.80 -1.97
CA ALA A 377 -13.41 -3.57 -0.70
C ALA A 377 -12.69 -4.21 0.51
N LEU A 378 -11.78 -5.18 0.28
CA LEU A 378 -10.99 -5.83 1.34
C LEU A 378 -9.62 -5.17 1.53
N CYS A 379 -8.77 -5.14 0.51
CA CYS A 379 -7.37 -4.66 0.60
C CYS A 379 -7.17 -3.20 0.20
N LEU A 380 -8.20 -2.52 -0.32
CA LEU A 380 -8.18 -1.10 -0.72
C LEU A 380 -7.19 -0.78 -1.85
N LEU A 381 -6.63 -1.79 -2.50
CA LEU A 381 -5.86 -1.64 -3.73
C LEU A 381 -6.79 -1.60 -4.94
N PRO A 382 -6.33 -1.06 -6.09
CA PRO A 382 -7.12 -1.04 -7.31
C PRO A 382 -7.64 -2.43 -7.68
N ARG A 383 -8.84 -2.49 -8.26
CA ARG A 383 -9.42 -3.73 -8.79
C ARG A 383 -9.86 -3.55 -10.24
N GLN A 384 -9.72 -4.61 -11.02
CA GLN A 384 -10.20 -4.63 -12.40
C GLN A 384 -11.73 -4.70 -12.41
N GLY A 385 -12.39 -3.93 -13.28
CA GLY A 385 -13.81 -4.13 -13.60
C GLY A 385 -14.01 -5.51 -14.24
N GLY A 386 -15.07 -6.25 -13.86
CA GLY A 386 -15.29 -7.60 -14.37
C GLY A 386 -14.33 -8.66 -13.83
N ALA A 387 -13.56 -8.38 -12.76
CA ALA A 387 -12.69 -9.40 -12.15
C ALA A 387 -13.46 -10.65 -11.69
N HIS A 388 -14.76 -10.51 -11.42
CA HIS A 388 -15.65 -11.62 -11.07
C HIS A 388 -15.88 -12.61 -12.23
N ASP A 389 -15.79 -12.15 -13.48
CA ASP A 389 -15.98 -12.96 -14.68
C ASP A 389 -14.77 -13.87 -14.98
N VAL A 390 -13.61 -13.56 -14.41
CA VAL A 390 -12.41 -14.38 -14.56
C VAL A 390 -12.58 -15.66 -13.72
N PRO A 391 -12.51 -16.87 -14.31
CA PRO A 391 -12.62 -18.11 -13.54
C PRO A 391 -11.48 -18.24 -12.52
N LEU A 392 -11.78 -18.72 -11.32
CA LEU A 392 -10.79 -18.95 -10.26
C LEU A 392 -9.94 -20.22 -10.45
N GLY A 393 -10.07 -20.91 -11.59
CA GLY A 393 -9.33 -22.16 -11.85
C GLY A 393 -9.06 -22.45 -13.33
N MET A 394 -7.77 -22.55 -13.67
CA MET A 394 -7.23 -23.53 -14.62
C MET A 394 -6.72 -24.72 -13.79
N GLN A 395 -7.63 -25.46 -13.17
CA GLN A 395 -7.32 -26.74 -12.54
C GLN A 395 -8.01 -27.84 -13.36
N GLY A 396 -7.29 -28.36 -14.37
CA GLY A 396 -7.42 -29.75 -14.82
C GLY A 396 -8.78 -30.29 -15.28
N ALA A 397 -9.61 -29.53 -15.99
CA ALA A 397 -10.63 -30.15 -16.84
C ALA A 397 -10.08 -30.30 -18.26
N PRO A 398 -10.05 -31.52 -18.86
CA PRO A 398 -9.66 -31.66 -20.26
C PRO A 398 -10.65 -30.86 -21.12
N HIS A 399 -10.08 -30.09 -22.04
CA HIS A 399 -10.81 -29.31 -23.03
C HIS A 399 -11.95 -30.11 -23.65
N SER A 400 -13.19 -29.69 -23.42
CA SER A 400 -14.21 -29.78 -24.45
C SER A 400 -14.49 -28.36 -24.92
N ALA A 401 -13.91 -28.03 -26.08
CA ALA A 401 -14.31 -26.89 -26.85
C ALA A 401 -15.75 -27.16 -27.34
N ALA A 402 -16.73 -26.60 -26.63
CA ALA A 402 -18.07 -26.42 -27.14
C ALA A 402 -18.48 -24.99 -26.84
N SER A 403 -18.21 -24.15 -27.84
CA SER A 403 -18.99 -23.03 -28.33
C SER A 403 -20.13 -22.51 -27.46
N ALA A 404 -20.11 -21.19 -27.31
CA ALA A 404 -21.24 -20.35 -26.95
C ALA A 404 -22.54 -20.78 -27.63
N SER A 405 -23.53 -21.12 -26.80
CA SER A 405 -24.96 -20.78 -26.95
C SER A 405 -25.76 -21.69 -26.01
N ALA A 406 -26.14 -21.18 -24.84
CA ALA A 406 -27.20 -21.79 -24.05
C ALA A 406 -28.08 -20.68 -23.49
N SER A 407 -29.22 -20.56 -24.14
CA SER A 407 -30.39 -19.79 -23.78
C SER A 407 -30.78 -19.92 -22.30
N ALA A 408 -31.26 -18.80 -21.77
CA ALA A 408 -31.89 -18.69 -20.46
C ALA A 408 -32.94 -19.79 -20.19
N PRO A 409 -33.04 -20.34 -18.97
CA PRO A 409 -34.26 -21.00 -18.55
C PRO A 409 -35.29 -19.91 -18.21
N ALA A 410 -36.29 -19.78 -19.08
CA ALA A 410 -37.60 -19.29 -18.68
C ALA A 410 -38.26 -20.32 -17.73
N ASP A 411 -39.17 -19.82 -16.90
CA ASP A 411 -40.06 -20.55 -15.99
C ASP A 411 -39.53 -20.85 -14.57
N ALA A 412 -39.55 -19.80 -13.74
CA ALA A 412 -39.76 -19.94 -12.30
C ALA A 412 -41.25 -19.69 -11.99
N PRO A 413 -41.91 -20.50 -11.14
CA PRO A 413 -43.30 -20.28 -10.76
C PRO A 413 -43.42 -19.02 -9.90
N ALA A 414 -44.22 -18.07 -10.38
CA ALA A 414 -44.69 -16.93 -9.63
C ALA A 414 -45.68 -17.44 -8.57
N ASP A 415 -45.23 -17.56 -7.32
CA ASP A 415 -46.01 -17.36 -6.09
C ASP A 415 -45.15 -17.81 -4.90
N ALA A 416 -44.27 -16.91 -4.42
CA ALA A 416 -43.61 -17.02 -3.13
C ALA A 416 -43.82 -15.72 -2.33
N PRO A 417 -44.11 -15.80 -1.02
CA PRO A 417 -44.46 -14.64 -0.21
C PRO A 417 -43.30 -13.64 -0.11
N ALA A 418 -43.64 -12.35 -0.12
CA ALA A 418 -42.73 -11.20 -0.24
C ALA A 418 -41.68 -11.03 0.88
N ASP A 419 -41.67 -11.91 1.89
CA ASP A 419 -40.75 -11.84 3.03
C ASP A 419 -39.49 -12.74 2.89
N ALA A 420 -39.34 -13.47 1.78
CA ALA A 420 -38.21 -14.38 1.57
C ALA A 420 -36.96 -13.75 0.89
N HIS A 421 -37.06 -12.52 0.38
CA HIS A 421 -35.96 -11.87 -0.36
C HIS A 421 -34.95 -11.10 0.49
N ALA A 422 -35.18 -10.95 1.81
CA ALA A 422 -34.27 -10.22 2.69
C ALA A 422 -32.97 -10.97 3.05
N ASN A 423 -32.90 -12.29 2.76
CA ASN A 423 -31.78 -13.17 3.14
C ASN A 423 -31.03 -13.77 1.94
N ALA A 424 -31.23 -13.24 0.73
CA ALA A 424 -30.45 -13.70 -0.42
C ALA A 424 -28.95 -13.35 -0.22
N PRO A 425 -28.02 -14.30 -0.42
CA PRO A 425 -26.61 -14.04 -0.26
C PRO A 425 -26.18 -12.92 -1.21
N THR A 426 -25.51 -11.90 -0.68
CA THR A 426 -24.93 -10.83 -1.49
C THR A 426 -23.59 -11.30 -2.02
N ASP A 427 -23.43 -11.34 -3.34
CA ASP A 427 -22.15 -11.64 -3.97
C ASP A 427 -21.21 -10.42 -3.88
N ILE A 428 -20.12 -10.55 -3.13
CA ILE A 428 -19.09 -9.51 -3.04
C ILE A 428 -17.99 -9.68 -4.10
N SER A 429 -18.06 -10.69 -4.98
CA SER A 429 -17.06 -10.92 -6.05
C SER A 429 -16.80 -9.67 -6.86
N SER A 430 -17.87 -8.94 -7.19
CA SER A 430 -17.83 -7.71 -7.99
C SER A 430 -17.08 -6.57 -7.31
N ARG A 431 -16.76 -6.68 -6.01
CA ARG A 431 -16.10 -5.66 -5.19
C ARG A 431 -14.69 -6.04 -4.75
N LEU A 432 -14.26 -7.26 -5.02
CA LEU A 432 -12.94 -7.77 -4.65
C LEU A 432 -11.98 -7.73 -5.84
N CYS A 433 -10.70 -7.59 -5.55
CA CYS A 433 -9.68 -7.90 -6.54
C CYS A 433 -9.51 -9.43 -6.68
N TYR A 434 -8.88 -9.86 -7.77
CA TYR A 434 -8.58 -11.27 -8.03
C TYR A 434 -7.85 -11.95 -6.86
N SER A 435 -6.83 -11.30 -6.29
CA SER A 435 -6.04 -11.85 -5.18
C SER A 435 -6.87 -12.04 -3.90
N CYS A 436 -7.68 -11.05 -3.52
CA CYS A 436 -8.57 -11.16 -2.36
C CYS A 436 -9.65 -12.21 -2.59
N ARG A 437 -10.16 -12.33 -3.81
CA ARG A 437 -11.15 -13.36 -4.15
C ARG A 437 -10.57 -14.76 -3.98
N ARG A 438 -9.35 -14.99 -4.46
CA ARG A 438 -8.61 -16.25 -4.27
C ARG A 438 -8.30 -16.52 -2.80
N MET A 439 -7.99 -15.48 -2.02
CA MET A 439 -7.77 -15.59 -0.57
C MET A 439 -9.02 -16.07 0.17
N LEU A 440 -10.20 -15.53 -0.16
CA LEU A 440 -11.47 -15.90 0.49
C LEU A 440 -12.03 -17.26 0.01
N THR A 441 -11.48 -17.81 -1.07
CA THR A 441 -11.90 -19.11 -1.58
C THR A 441 -11.23 -20.22 -0.77
N LEU A 442 -12.00 -20.85 0.13
CA LEU A 442 -11.55 -21.98 0.92
C LEU A 442 -11.63 -23.29 0.10
N PRO A 443 -10.68 -24.23 0.28
CA PRO A 443 -10.72 -25.50 -0.42
C PRO A 443 -11.93 -26.34 0.00
N GLU A 444 -12.49 -27.09 -0.95
CA GLU A 444 -13.63 -27.99 -0.71
C GLU A 444 -13.27 -29.07 0.32
N GLY A 445 -14.15 -29.31 1.29
CA GLY A 445 -13.97 -30.32 2.34
C GLY A 445 -13.59 -29.79 3.73
N VAL A 446 -13.34 -28.48 3.88
CA VAL A 446 -13.08 -27.83 5.18
C VAL A 446 -14.40 -27.43 5.87
N GLY A 447 -15.36 -28.37 6.01
CA GLY A 447 -16.66 -28.12 6.65
C GLY A 447 -17.43 -26.89 6.10
N GLU A 448 -18.56 -26.55 6.71
CA GLU A 448 -19.23 -25.25 6.46
C GLU A 448 -18.49 -24.12 7.22
N GLN A 449 -17.17 -24.03 7.09
CA GLN A 449 -16.41 -22.97 7.71
C GLN A 449 -16.54 -21.69 6.89
N TYR A 450 -17.33 -20.76 7.41
CA TYR A 450 -17.42 -19.41 6.87
C TYR A 450 -16.23 -18.58 7.37
N MET A 451 -15.67 -17.77 6.49
CA MET A 451 -14.63 -16.80 6.85
C MET A 451 -15.27 -15.46 7.22
N PRO A 452 -15.06 -14.92 8.43
CA PRO A 452 -15.52 -13.58 8.77
C PRO A 452 -14.78 -12.51 7.96
N VAL A 453 -15.54 -11.61 7.35
CA VAL A 453 -15.03 -10.39 6.72
C VAL A 453 -15.64 -9.15 7.39
N PRO A 454 -14.94 -8.01 7.41
CA PRO A 454 -15.48 -6.76 7.98
C PRO A 454 -16.77 -6.32 7.29
N LEU A 455 -17.75 -5.80 8.04
CA LEU A 455 -19.02 -5.30 7.45
C LEU A 455 -18.79 -4.24 6.38
N SER A 456 -17.77 -3.40 6.55
CA SER A 456 -17.36 -2.39 5.57
C SER A 456 -16.90 -2.95 4.21
N VAL A 457 -16.73 -4.27 4.07
CA VAL A 457 -16.54 -4.95 2.78
C VAL A 457 -17.87 -5.06 2.00
N VAL A 458 -19.00 -5.09 2.70
CA VAL A 458 -20.36 -5.31 2.18
C VAL A 458 -21.12 -3.99 2.01
N ASP A 459 -20.80 -2.94 2.76
CA ASP A 459 -21.49 -1.65 2.64
C ASP A 459 -21.12 -0.93 1.33
N GLU A 460 -22.09 -0.67 0.44
CA GLU A 460 -21.88 -0.07 -0.89
C GLU A 460 -21.26 1.33 -0.86
N THR A 461 -21.37 2.01 0.28
CA THR A 461 -20.77 3.31 0.52
C THR A 461 -19.64 3.16 1.52
N PRO A 462 -18.36 3.05 1.10
CA PRO A 462 -17.33 3.57 1.96
C PRO A 462 -17.64 5.06 2.03
N ASP A 463 -18.13 5.55 3.17
CA ASP A 463 -18.39 6.97 3.42
C ASP A 463 -17.07 7.73 3.51
N VAL A 464 -16.34 7.74 2.39
CA VAL A 464 -15.10 8.47 2.17
C VAL A 464 -15.41 9.96 2.16
N THR A 465 -16.66 10.35 1.84
CA THR A 465 -17.14 11.72 1.83
C THR A 465 -17.28 12.33 3.23
N ALA A 466 -17.68 11.60 4.27
CA ALA A 466 -17.82 12.17 5.61
C ALA A 466 -16.47 12.44 6.29
N ALA A 467 -15.47 11.56 6.11
CA ALA A 467 -14.13 11.74 6.69
C ALA A 467 -13.26 12.75 5.92
N LEU A 468 -13.50 12.96 4.62
CA LEU A 468 -12.73 13.89 3.78
C LEU A 468 -13.16 15.36 3.85
N ARG A 469 -14.27 15.71 4.53
CA ARG A 469 -14.70 17.12 4.66
C ARG A 469 -13.68 18.02 5.36
N HIS A 470 -12.70 17.44 6.07
CA HIS A 470 -11.62 18.19 6.71
C HIS A 470 -10.30 18.24 5.91
N ILE A 471 -10.20 17.57 4.76
CA ILE A 471 -8.96 17.47 3.95
C ILE A 471 -9.20 17.81 2.47
N SER A 472 -10.27 18.55 2.14
CA SER A 472 -10.42 19.11 0.79
C SER A 472 -9.52 20.35 0.65
N ILE A 473 -8.31 20.13 0.11
CA ILE A 473 -7.51 21.20 -0.46
C ILE A 473 -8.07 21.43 -1.88
N ALA A 474 -8.85 22.50 -2.01
CA ALA A 474 -9.41 23.08 -3.23
C ALA A 474 -10.62 22.38 -3.88
N ASP A 475 -11.82 22.75 -3.42
CA ASP A 475 -12.97 22.98 -4.30
C ASP A 475 -13.41 24.45 -4.13
N ALA A 476 -12.79 25.36 -4.89
CA ALA A 476 -13.35 26.69 -5.10
C ALA A 476 -14.35 26.59 -6.26
N PRO A 477 -15.62 27.00 -6.10
CA PRO A 477 -16.59 26.94 -7.18
C PRO A 477 -16.22 27.96 -8.27
N VAL A 478 -15.78 27.47 -9.43
CA VAL A 478 -15.70 28.28 -10.65
C VAL A 478 -17.12 28.37 -11.22
N SER A 479 -17.69 29.57 -11.18
CA SER A 479 -18.97 29.88 -11.80
C SER A 479 -18.87 29.74 -13.32
N VAL A 480 -19.54 28.72 -13.85
CA VAL A 480 -19.84 28.63 -15.28
C VAL A 480 -20.96 29.63 -15.56
N SER A 481 -20.69 30.60 -16.43
CA SER A 481 -21.72 31.43 -17.05
C SER A 481 -21.68 31.23 -18.56
N ASP A 482 -22.88 31.11 -19.12
CA ASP A 482 -23.18 30.64 -20.46
C ASP A 482 -22.59 31.49 -21.61
N ALA A 483 -22.42 30.80 -22.74
CA ALA A 483 -22.08 31.26 -24.09
C ALA A 483 -23.15 32.24 -24.67
N PRO A 484 -23.05 32.75 -25.94
CA PRO A 484 -22.10 32.43 -27.01
C PRO A 484 -21.55 33.63 -27.80
N ASP A 485 -20.61 33.39 -28.73
CA ASP A 485 -20.84 33.72 -30.14
C ASP A 485 -19.74 33.19 -31.09
N THR A 486 -20.25 32.67 -32.19
CA THR A 486 -19.59 32.16 -33.39
C THR A 486 -18.74 33.20 -34.09
N HIS A 487 -17.52 32.84 -34.55
CA HIS A 487 -17.00 33.35 -35.83
C HIS A 487 -15.96 32.42 -36.46
N THR A 488 -16.19 32.20 -37.76
CA THR A 488 -15.49 31.38 -38.74
C THR A 488 -14.30 32.12 -39.39
N CYS A 489 -13.45 31.34 -40.08
CA CYS A 489 -12.41 31.70 -41.07
C CYS A 489 -11.04 32.14 -40.50
N GLY A 490 -9.89 31.72 -41.03
CA GLY A 490 -9.62 30.97 -42.25
C GLY A 490 -8.13 30.59 -42.39
N ASN A 491 -7.90 29.64 -43.31
CA ASN A 491 -6.61 29.09 -43.71
C ASN A 491 -5.60 30.12 -44.23
N HIS A 492 -4.32 29.94 -43.87
CA HIS A 492 -3.20 30.17 -44.77
C HIS A 492 -2.10 29.10 -44.57
N GLN A 493 -2.02 28.17 -45.53
CA GLN A 493 -0.80 27.43 -45.93
C GLN A 493 0.10 28.41 -46.70
N LYS A 494 1.45 28.35 -46.78
CA LYS A 494 2.49 27.29 -46.95
C LYS A 494 3.87 28.04 -46.99
N PRO A 495 5.07 27.49 -47.30
CA PRO A 495 5.56 26.09 -47.36
C PRO A 495 7.00 25.81 -46.79
N ALA A 496 7.30 24.51 -46.61
CA ALA A 496 8.56 23.74 -46.82
C ALA A 496 9.91 24.22 -46.21
N ALA A 497 10.77 23.37 -45.62
CA ALA A 497 11.29 22.06 -46.07
C ALA A 497 11.75 21.19 -44.85
N SER A 498 11.24 19.97 -44.66
CA SER A 498 11.77 18.64 -45.06
C SER A 498 13.16 18.26 -44.53
N HIS A 499 13.21 17.34 -43.57
CA HIS A 499 14.14 16.19 -43.55
C HIS A 499 13.64 15.10 -42.57
N GLY A 500 13.52 13.87 -43.09
CA GLY A 500 13.66 12.62 -42.33
C GLY A 500 12.42 12.05 -41.64
N ALA A 501 11.64 11.25 -42.37
CA ALA A 501 10.74 10.28 -41.76
C ALA A 501 11.57 9.23 -41.00
N SER A 502 11.41 9.16 -39.68
CA SER A 502 11.78 7.97 -38.89
C SER A 502 10.51 7.18 -38.67
N GLU A 503 10.51 5.95 -39.17
CA GLU A 503 9.38 5.03 -39.18
C GLU A 503 8.85 4.81 -37.76
N ALA A 504 7.60 5.18 -37.54
CA ALA A 504 6.83 4.71 -36.41
C ALA A 504 6.62 3.19 -36.60
N HIS A 505 7.23 2.37 -35.76
CA HIS A 505 6.95 0.93 -35.72
C HIS A 505 5.49 0.69 -35.37
N ALA A 506 4.67 0.45 -36.39
CA ALA A 506 3.39 -0.20 -36.24
C ALA A 506 3.64 -1.55 -35.55
N ARG A 507 2.98 -1.77 -34.41
CA ARG A 507 3.03 -3.04 -33.68
C ARG A 507 2.39 -4.11 -34.55
N VAL A 508 3.20 -4.90 -35.24
CA VAL A 508 2.76 -6.13 -35.89
C VAL A 508 2.43 -7.12 -34.77
N ALA A 509 1.17 -7.56 -34.72
CA ALA A 509 0.75 -8.60 -33.79
C ALA A 509 1.45 -9.90 -34.20
N LEU A 510 2.39 -10.35 -33.38
CA LEU A 510 3.07 -11.62 -33.59
C LEU A 510 2.11 -12.76 -33.26
N THR A 511 2.12 -13.78 -34.09
CA THR A 511 1.38 -15.01 -33.83
C THR A 511 2.01 -15.76 -32.66
N ARG A 512 1.23 -16.64 -32.03
CA ARG A 512 1.66 -17.40 -30.84
C ARG A 512 2.91 -18.25 -31.12
N ASP A 513 3.03 -18.77 -32.34
CA ASP A 513 4.14 -19.62 -32.75
C ASP A 513 5.42 -18.79 -32.95
N GLU A 514 5.31 -17.58 -33.52
CA GLU A 514 6.45 -16.66 -33.64
C GLU A 514 6.96 -16.15 -32.28
N MET A 515 6.07 -16.01 -31.29
CA MET A 515 6.48 -15.73 -29.91
C MET A 515 7.20 -16.92 -29.28
N HIS A 516 6.74 -18.14 -29.53
CA HIS A 516 7.35 -19.35 -29.00
C HIS A 516 8.76 -19.55 -29.58
N ASP A 517 8.94 -19.33 -30.88
CA ASP A 517 10.24 -19.47 -31.55
C ASP A 517 11.24 -18.41 -31.09
N ARG A 518 10.79 -17.17 -30.84
CA ARG A 518 11.66 -16.13 -30.28
C ARG A 518 12.05 -16.37 -28.83
N VAL A 519 11.17 -17.01 -28.04
CA VAL A 519 11.50 -17.42 -26.68
C VAL A 519 12.49 -18.60 -26.71
N ALA A 520 12.34 -19.54 -27.65
CA ALA A 520 13.28 -20.65 -27.82
C ALA A 520 14.67 -20.18 -28.29
N GLU A 521 14.73 -19.20 -29.21
CA GLU A 521 15.99 -18.59 -29.67
C GLU A 521 16.71 -17.79 -28.57
N PHE A 522 15.97 -17.24 -27.61
CA PHE A 522 16.55 -16.49 -26.49
C PHE A 522 17.06 -17.40 -25.35
N LEU A 523 16.63 -18.67 -25.33
CA LEU A 523 16.97 -19.64 -24.28
C LEU A 523 18.06 -20.64 -24.68
N LEU A 524 18.53 -20.58 -25.94
CA LEU A 524 19.72 -21.26 -26.45
C LEU A 524 20.88 -20.26 -26.56
#